data_AF-A0A2V6K4D4-F1
#
_entry.id   AF-A0A2V6K4D4-F1
#
_cell.length_a   1.000
_cell.length_b   1.000
_cell.length_c   1.000
_cell.angle_alpha   90.00
_cell.angle_beta   90.00
_cell.angle_gamma   90.00
#
_symmetry.space_group_name_H-M   'P 1'
#
loop_
_entity.id
_entity.type
_entity.pdbx_description
1 polymer ?
#
loop_
_entity_poly.entity_id
_entity_poly.type
_entity_poly.pdbx_seq_one_letter_code
_entity_poly.pdbx_strand_id
1 'polypeptide(L)'
;MAEEYAGIPLADVLRAANELVSAGLIKDYALGGALAAIYYTEPFTTYDADIIFVATDTTAGMPAIYSHLQSKGWRVEREHLLIKDFPVQFLAASGLT
;
A
#
# COMPACT_ATOMS: atom_id res chain seq x y z
N MET A 1 -7.05 24.93 17.16
CA MET A 1 -7.11 23.46 17.25
C MET A 1 -6.02 22.97 16.34
N ALA A 2 -4.85 22.61 16.88
CA ALA A 2 -3.81 22.00 16.06
C ALA A 2 -4.39 20.67 15.60
N GLU A 3 -4.58 20.49 14.28
CA GLU A 3 -4.68 19.16 13.72
C GLU A 3 -3.47 18.40 14.25
N GLU A 4 -3.76 17.44 15.11
CA GLU A 4 -2.82 16.41 15.50
C GLU A 4 -2.41 15.78 14.17
N TYR A 5 -1.25 16.19 13.64
CA TYR A 5 -0.67 15.57 12.45
C TYR A 5 -0.42 14.12 12.85
N ALA A 6 -1.42 13.27 12.63
CA ALA A 6 -1.26 11.84 12.70
C ALA A 6 -0.12 11.53 11.74
N GLY A 7 1.05 11.20 12.30
CA GLY A 7 2.23 10.93 11.51
C GLY A 7 1.92 9.87 10.45
N ILE A 8 2.64 9.93 9.32
CA ILE A 8 2.47 8.98 8.22
C ILE A 8 2.44 7.55 8.80
N PRO A 9 1.36 6.76 8.60
CA PRO A 9 1.17 5.47 9.26
C PRO A 9 1.99 4.36 8.57
N LEU A 10 3.26 4.62 8.27
CA LEU A 10 4.13 3.75 7.48
C LEU A 10 4.20 2.32 8.04
N ALA A 11 4.26 2.15 9.36
CA ALA A 11 4.27 0.83 9.98
C ALA A 11 2.99 0.02 9.67
N ASP A 12 1.85 0.68 9.60
CA ASP A 12 0.57 0.05 9.28
C ASP A 12 0.48 -0.29 7.78
N VAL A 13 1.01 0.58 6.91
CA VAL A 13 1.18 0.32 5.46
C VAL A 13 2.01 -0.94 5.24
N LEU A 14 3.19 -1.01 5.85
CA LEU A 14 4.07 -2.18 5.71
C LEU A 14 3.44 -3.44 6.32
N ARG A 15 2.67 -3.32 7.40
CA ARG A 15 1.94 -4.47 7.97
C ARG A 15 0.89 -5.01 7.01
N ALA A 16 0.10 -4.14 6.38
CA ALA A 16 -0.89 -4.53 5.38
C ALA A 16 -0.23 -5.25 4.19
N ALA A 17 0.91 -4.74 3.70
CA ALA A 17 1.65 -5.39 2.62
C ALA A 17 2.21 -6.77 3.03
N ASN A 18 2.77 -6.89 4.24
CA ASN A 18 3.23 -8.17 4.79
C ASN A 18 2.09 -9.18 4.96
N GLU A 19 0.88 -8.74 5.33
CA GLU A 19 -0.29 -9.62 5.40
C GLU A 19 -0.63 -10.23 4.04
N LEU A 20 -0.56 -9.44 2.96
CA LEU A 20 -0.80 -9.93 1.59
C LEU A 20 0.24 -10.99 1.17
N VAL A 21 1.51 -10.81 1.57
CA VAL A 21 2.56 -11.80 1.36
C VAL A 21 2.24 -13.09 2.15
N SER A 22 1.89 -12.94 3.43
CA SER A 22 1.57 -14.08 4.30
C SER A 22 0.34 -14.87 3.84
N ALA A 23 -0.62 -14.19 3.21
CA ALA A 23 -1.81 -14.79 2.62
C ALA A 23 -1.54 -15.45 1.25
N GLY A 24 -0.32 -15.33 0.72
CA GLY A 24 0.07 -15.87 -0.59
C GLY A 24 -0.54 -15.13 -1.79
N LEU A 25 -1.13 -13.95 -1.59
CA LEU A 25 -1.75 -13.17 -2.67
C LEU A 25 -0.71 -12.46 -3.55
N ILE A 26 0.37 -12.01 -2.92
CA ILE A 26 1.53 -11.43 -3.59
C ILE A 26 2.79 -12.19 -3.17
N LYS A 27 3.78 -12.27 -4.06
CA LYS A 27 5.07 -12.92 -3.79
C LYS A 27 5.97 -12.03 -2.95
N ASP A 28 6.00 -10.74 -3.28
CA ASP A 28 6.85 -9.74 -2.63
C ASP A 28 6.34 -8.33 -2.97
N TYR A 29 6.88 -7.33 -2.28
CA TYR A 29 6.57 -5.92 -2.52
C TYR A 29 7.74 -4.98 -2.22
N ALA A 30 7.66 -3.78 -2.76
CA ALA A 30 8.52 -2.64 -2.43
C ALA A 30 7.67 -1.43 -2.09
N LEU A 31 8.16 -0.60 -1.16
CA LEU A 31 7.66 0.77 -1.01
C LEU A 31 8.16 1.59 -2.19
N GLY A 32 7.28 2.34 -2.84
CA GLY A 32 7.60 3.24 -3.93
C GLY A 32 7.18 4.67 -3.67
N GLY A 33 7.17 5.45 -4.75
CA GLY A 33 6.69 6.82 -4.75
C GLY A 33 7.51 7.78 -3.90
N ALA A 34 6.86 8.87 -3.50
CA ALA A 34 7.45 9.94 -2.71
C ALA A 34 7.97 9.42 -1.35
N LEU A 35 7.21 8.55 -0.68
CA LEU A 35 7.60 8.04 0.64
C LEU A 35 8.86 7.16 0.58
N ALA A 36 9.06 6.39 -0.49
CA ALA A 36 10.31 5.68 -0.72
C ALA A 36 11.48 6.62 -1.03
N ALA A 37 11.24 7.69 -1.79
CA ALA A 37 12.28 8.66 -2.15
C ALA A 37 12.82 9.40 -0.92
N ILE A 38 11.94 9.82 0.00
CA ILE A 38 12.31 10.51 1.25
C ILE A 38 13.37 9.73 2.05
N TYR A 39 13.37 8.40 1.98
CA TYR A 39 14.36 7.57 2.68
C TYR A 39 15.80 7.82 2.20
N TYR A 40 15.98 8.20 0.94
CA TYR A 40 17.29 8.39 0.30
C TYR A 40 17.62 9.84 0.00
N THR A 41 16.67 10.77 0.18
CA THR A 41 16.83 12.18 -0.17
C THR A 41 16.59 13.08 1.04
N GLU A 42 15.84 14.16 0.89
CA GLU A 42 15.46 15.09 1.94
C GLU A 42 13.98 14.94 2.30
N PRO A 43 13.55 15.30 3.52
CA PRO A 43 12.14 15.26 3.89
C PRO A 43 11.32 16.27 3.10
N PHE A 44 10.22 15.82 2.51
CA PHE A 44 9.20 16.68 1.88
C PHE A 44 7.79 16.12 2.13
N THR A 45 6.78 16.95 1.88
CA THR A 45 5.38 16.57 2.08
C THR A 45 4.93 15.53 1.07
N THR A 46 4.36 14.44 1.55
CA THR A 46 3.66 13.41 0.76
C THR A 46 2.30 13.14 1.37
N TYR A 47 1.34 12.74 0.55
CA TYR A 47 -0.06 12.59 0.94
C TYR A 47 -0.55 11.15 0.85
N ASP A 48 0.31 10.23 0.45
CA ASP A 48 0.00 8.85 0.12
C ASP A 48 1.23 7.94 0.24
N ALA A 49 1.01 6.62 0.18
CA ALA A 49 2.06 5.63 0.03
C ALA A 49 1.75 4.70 -1.14
N ASP A 50 2.79 4.36 -1.89
CA ASP A 50 2.71 3.42 -3.00
C ASP A 50 3.36 2.09 -2.61
N ILE A 51 2.62 0.99 -2.77
CA ILE A 51 3.13 -0.37 -2.64
C ILE A 51 3.17 -1.02 -4.01
N ILE A 52 4.38 -1.31 -4.47
CA ILE A 52 4.63 -1.95 -5.75
C ILE A 52 4.80 -3.44 -5.47
N PHE A 53 3.93 -4.28 -6.01
CA PHE A 53 3.89 -5.70 -5.65
C PHE A 53 4.06 -6.63 -6.85
N VAL A 54 4.55 -7.83 -6.56
CA VAL A 54 4.63 -8.95 -7.52
C VAL A 54 3.48 -9.91 -7.25
N ALA A 55 2.54 -10.06 -8.18
CA ALA A 55 1.41 -10.96 -8.02
C ALA A 55 1.86 -12.43 -7.94
N THR A 56 1.23 -13.23 -7.05
CA THR A 56 1.45 -14.69 -7.03
C THR A 56 0.87 -15.36 -8.27
N ASP A 57 -0.33 -14.93 -8.66
CA ASP A 57 -1.05 -15.40 -9.84
C ASP A 57 -1.48 -14.18 -10.69
N THR A 58 -1.05 -14.17 -11.97
CA THR A 58 -1.38 -13.11 -12.92
C THR A 58 -2.84 -13.13 -13.35
N THR A 59 -3.56 -14.23 -13.11
CA THR A 59 -4.97 -14.39 -13.49
C THR A 59 -5.95 -13.97 -12.40
N ALA A 60 -5.58 -14.09 -11.11
CA ALA A 60 -6.41 -13.68 -9.98
C ALA A 60 -6.38 -12.16 -9.71
N GLY A 61 -5.26 -11.50 -10.05
CA GLY A 61 -5.13 -10.04 -10.18
C GLY A 61 -5.50 -9.18 -8.95
N MET A 62 -5.68 -7.89 -9.20
CA MET A 62 -6.14 -6.88 -8.23
C MET A 62 -7.47 -7.22 -7.52
N PRO A 63 -8.48 -7.84 -8.17
CA PRO A 63 -9.75 -8.13 -7.51
C PRO A 63 -9.63 -9.06 -6.30
N ALA A 64 -8.74 -10.06 -6.36
CA ALA A 64 -8.51 -10.98 -5.24
C ALA A 64 -7.87 -10.26 -4.03
N ILE A 65 -6.93 -9.36 -4.30
CA ILE A 65 -6.28 -8.52 -3.29
C ILE A 65 -7.31 -7.62 -2.61
N TYR A 66 -8.10 -6.87 -3.38
CA TYR A 66 -9.13 -6.00 -2.82
C TYR A 66 -10.21 -6.78 -2.05
N SER A 67 -10.64 -7.93 -2.55
CA SER A 67 -11.62 -8.78 -1.87
C SER A 67 -11.08 -9.30 -0.54
N HIS A 68 -9.81 -9.70 -0.48
CA HIS A 68 -9.17 -10.12 0.76
C HIS A 68 -9.11 -8.97 1.78
N LEU A 69 -8.67 -7.79 1.34
CA LEU A 69 -8.55 -6.61 2.20
C LEU A 69 -9.93 -6.17 2.74
N GLN A 70 -10.96 -6.14 1.89
CA GLN A 70 -12.33 -5.86 2.34
C GLN A 70 -12.81 -6.88 3.38
N SER A 71 -12.52 -8.17 3.20
CA SER A 71 -12.91 -9.22 4.16
C SER A 71 -12.29 -9.05 5.55
N LYS A 72 -11.17 -8.31 5.64
CA LYS A 72 -10.46 -7.99 6.89
C LYS A 72 -10.90 -6.66 7.51
N GLY A 73 -11.89 -5.99 6.92
CA GLY A 73 -12.43 -4.71 7.41
C GLY A 73 -11.67 -3.48 6.93
N TRP A 74 -10.78 -3.61 5.95
CA TRP A 74 -10.10 -2.46 5.36
C TRP A 74 -11.06 -1.62 4.52
N ARG A 75 -10.99 -0.28 4.67
CA ARG A 75 -11.78 0.65 3.86
C ARG A 75 -11.07 0.89 2.53
N VAL A 76 -11.67 0.38 1.46
CA VAL A 76 -11.20 0.60 0.08
C VAL A 76 -12.05 1.71 -0.55
N GLU A 77 -11.40 2.79 -0.98
CA GLU A 77 -12.02 3.88 -1.72
C GLU A 77 -11.39 4.01 -3.11
N ARG A 78 -12.17 3.67 -4.14
CA ARG A 78 -11.69 3.54 -5.53
C ARG A 78 -10.51 2.57 -5.62
N GLU A 79 -9.32 3.07 -5.93
CA GLU A 79 -8.07 2.31 -6.05
C GLU A 79 -7.14 2.47 -4.85
N HIS A 80 -7.60 3.18 -3.80
CA HIS A 80 -6.82 3.42 -2.60
C HIS A 80 -7.40 2.65 -1.42
N LEU A 81 -6.51 2.09 -0.62
CA LEU A 81 -6.83 1.56 0.69
C LEU A 81 -6.53 2.64 1.73
N LEU A 82 -7.51 2.97 2.57
CA LEU A 82 -7.34 3.97 3.62
C LEU A 82 -6.82 3.29 4.89
N ILE A 83 -5.60 3.66 5.29
CA ILE A 83 -4.99 3.25 6.55
C ILE A 83 -4.99 4.46 7.48
N LYS A 84 -5.86 4.49 8.49
CA LYS A 84 -6.00 5.66 9.38
C LYS A 84 -6.22 6.96 8.59
N ASP A 85 -7.13 6.91 7.62
CA ASP A 85 -7.44 7.99 6.67
C ASP A 85 -6.27 8.43 5.76
N PHE A 86 -5.15 7.70 5.78
CA PHE A 86 -4.02 7.89 4.87
C PHE A 86 -4.18 7.00 3.61
N PRO A 87 -4.17 7.58 2.40
CA PRO A 87 -4.26 6.83 1.14
C PRO A 87 -3.06 5.91 0.91
N VAL A 88 -3.33 4.66 0.53
CA VAL A 88 -2.33 3.70 0.09
C VAL A 88 -2.73 3.13 -1.26
N GLN A 89 -1.87 3.27 -2.26
CA GLN A 89 -2.07 2.72 -3.59
C GLN A 89 -1.28 1.41 -3.75
N PHE A 90 -1.91 0.40 -4.33
CA PHE A 90 -1.26 -0.86 -4.68
C PHE A 90 -1.08 -0.94 -6.20
N LEU A 91 0.18 -1.02 -6.64
CA LEU A 91 0.58 -1.00 -8.03
C LEU A 91 1.24 -2.33 -8.41
N ALA A 92 0.77 -2.98 -9.47
CA ALA A 92 1.40 -4.20 -9.97
C ALA A 92 2.73 -3.87 -10.65
N ALA A 93 3.81 -4.57 -10.27
CA ALA A 93 5.14 -4.39 -10.85
C ALA A 93 5.21 -4.73 -12.35
N SER A 94 4.27 -5.53 -12.87
CA SER A 94 4.19 -5.86 -14.30
C SER A 94 3.95 -4.66 -15.21
N GLY A 95 3.50 -3.52 -14.67
CA GLY A 95 3.39 -2.27 -15.43
C GLY A 95 4.71 -1.49 -15.57
N LEU A 96 5.79 -1.95 -14.91
CA LEU A 96 7.09 -1.26 -14.86
C LEU A 96 8.18 -1.98 -15.65
N THR A 97 7.92 -3.17 -16.19
CA THR A 97 8.85 -4.03 -16.93
C THR A 97 8.25 -4.47 -18.25
#